data_AF-D2VFU8-F1
#
_entry.id   AF-D2VFU8-F1
#
_cell.length_a   1.000
_cell.length_b   1.000
_cell.length_c   1.000
_cell.angle_alpha   90.00
_cell.angle_beta   90.00
_cell.angle_gamma   90.00
#
_symmetry.space_group_name_H-M   'P 1'
#
loop_
_entity.id
_entity.type
_entity.pdbx_description
1 polymer ?
#
loop_
_entity_poly.entity_id
_entity_poly.type
_entity_poly.pdbx_seq_one_letter_code
_entity_poly.pdbx_strand_id
1 'polypeptide(L)'
;MMGVDPSMIPRTPKKKKLELDARTCLFCALESDDIQVCKEFFLNYHKHIGNEDVILTPISSLTEMMSSIDDLQKFVDLECINMLLMFLKSPVRYIPFYTSRMIDLLTRDRCGLILMKLKETEEEQQKIGSENLVSVKMLIENLTQLIHEMTCVEKREALLSISNICKFIVQEDTLDEDLYVENVYQVAQRAKNLLLEAKFFKSLVHCLKVLNISQLKGEANIAEPALKKVPKTLYAKYNDDCLDPLKFGRGVHQEKVLSRGAYNVFGDETYLRYAMTDFQRSLAKAIYRFSLVKFDKEKAVNAFKPFVKDFVEYLTKLLTQTKDYPTMCYLMGALESFNEKGYLQSGPVDDIKNSLPYLLFENLKKQSTNILNVEAMKKMDTTYGWAYSYPMLPERGWNPNSLWIKEKGTLEKEYHETHLRLETVSTAVRAMLLKSGISEESLNELEKSAQSQSTQTICAVCKKAASKKCANCKAVYYCSADCQKKHWSVHKKLCKPTK
;
A
#
# COMPACT_ATOMS: atom_id res chain seq x y z
N MET A 1 -16.16 -60.67 27.67
CA MET A 1 -15.92 -59.21 27.65
C MET A 1 -16.50 -58.64 28.92
N MET A 2 -15.64 -58.31 29.91
CA MET A 2 -16.08 -57.69 31.17
C MET A 2 -16.38 -56.21 30.89
N GLY A 3 -17.59 -55.76 31.25
CA GLY A 3 -18.02 -54.38 31.08
C GLY A 3 -17.28 -53.47 32.07
N VAL A 4 -16.60 -52.45 31.55
CA VAL A 4 -15.96 -51.41 32.36
C VAL A 4 -17.05 -50.51 32.95
N ASP A 5 -17.02 -50.32 34.26
CA ASP A 5 -17.93 -49.44 34.98
C ASP A 5 -17.80 -47.99 34.45
N PRO A 6 -18.88 -47.37 33.95
CA PRO A 6 -18.91 -45.98 33.48
C PRO A 6 -18.44 -44.96 34.54
N SER A 7 -18.43 -45.34 35.83
CA SER A 7 -17.91 -44.51 36.92
C SER A 7 -16.38 -44.34 36.91
N MET A 8 -15.67 -45.20 36.18
CA MET A 8 -14.20 -45.19 36.07
C MET A 8 -13.67 -44.41 34.87
N ILE A 9 -14.54 -43.78 34.07
CA ILE A 9 -14.09 -42.85 33.03
C ILE A 9 -13.71 -41.54 33.73
N PRO A 10 -12.42 -41.14 33.76
CA PRO A 10 -12.02 -39.88 34.38
C PRO A 10 -12.78 -38.75 33.70
N ARG A 11 -13.61 -38.04 34.47
CA ARG A 11 -14.33 -36.87 33.99
C ARG A 11 -13.28 -35.87 33.50
N THR A 12 -13.28 -35.58 32.20
CA THR A 12 -12.49 -34.49 31.63
C THR A 12 -12.74 -33.24 32.49
N PRO A 13 -11.68 -32.56 32.98
CA PRO A 13 -11.85 -31.41 33.84
C PRO A 13 -12.80 -30.41 33.17
N LYS A 14 -13.85 -30.00 33.89
CA LYS A 14 -14.78 -28.98 33.41
C LYS A 14 -13.96 -27.75 33.04
N LYS A 15 -13.83 -27.46 31.74
CA LYS A 15 -13.15 -26.24 31.28
C LYS A 15 -13.81 -25.05 31.98
N LYS A 16 -13.00 -24.31 32.74
CA LYS A 16 -13.43 -23.08 33.42
C LYS A 16 -14.02 -22.17 32.35
N LYS A 17 -15.28 -21.76 32.53
CA LYS A 17 -15.93 -20.78 31.65
C LYS A 17 -15.11 -19.49 31.78
N LEU A 18 -14.50 -19.02 30.69
CA LEU A 18 -13.81 -17.72 30.71
C LEU A 18 -14.88 -16.66 30.99
N GLU A 19 -14.80 -15.97 32.14
CA GLU A 19 -15.60 -14.76 32.35
C GLU A 19 -14.98 -13.66 31.49
N LEU A 20 -15.74 -13.19 30.50
CA LEU A 20 -15.37 -12.05 29.66
C LEU A 20 -15.56 -10.78 30.49
N ASP A 21 -14.46 -10.19 30.91
CA ASP A 21 -14.41 -8.88 31.55
C ASP A 21 -13.53 -7.92 30.75
N ALA A 22 -13.46 -6.67 31.17
CA ALA A 22 -12.69 -5.63 30.50
C ALA A 22 -11.15 -5.88 30.54
N ARG A 23 -10.68 -6.82 31.37
CA ARG A 23 -9.25 -7.21 31.44
C ARG A 23 -8.90 -8.35 30.51
N THR A 24 -9.90 -9.09 30.02
CA THR A 24 -9.74 -10.29 29.20
C THR A 24 -10.34 -10.14 27.80
N CYS A 25 -11.11 -9.08 27.56
CA CYS A 25 -11.72 -8.78 26.27
C CYS A 25 -11.43 -7.33 25.83
N LEU A 26 -10.78 -7.15 24.67
CA LEU A 26 -10.46 -5.83 24.11
C LEU A 26 -11.71 -4.97 23.93
N PHE A 27 -12.84 -5.58 23.57
CA PHE A 27 -14.08 -4.85 23.36
C PHE A 27 -14.62 -4.29 24.69
N CYS A 28 -14.66 -5.11 25.74
CA CYS A 28 -15.04 -4.66 27.08
C CYS A 28 -14.03 -3.63 27.63
N ALA A 29 -12.74 -3.77 27.30
CA ALA A 29 -11.71 -2.80 27.66
C ALA A 29 -11.97 -1.43 27.03
N LEU A 30 -12.26 -1.40 25.72
CA LEU A 30 -12.52 -0.15 25.00
C LEU A 30 -13.87 0.47 25.38
N GLU A 31 -14.89 -0.34 25.71
CA GLU A 31 -16.20 0.14 26.15
C GLU A 31 -16.21 0.66 27.60
N SER A 32 -15.23 0.29 28.44
CA SER A 32 -15.17 0.78 29.82
C SER A 32 -14.94 2.29 29.89
N ASP A 33 -14.41 2.88 28.81
CA ASP A 33 -13.90 4.26 28.76
C ASP A 33 -12.87 4.57 29.87
N ASP A 34 -12.31 3.51 30.49
CA ASP A 34 -11.32 3.57 31.54
C ASP A 34 -9.94 3.27 30.95
N ILE A 35 -9.11 4.31 30.91
CA ILE A 35 -7.75 4.28 30.38
C ILE A 35 -6.91 3.21 31.08
N GLN A 36 -7.05 3.03 32.39
CA GLN A 36 -6.27 2.04 33.12
C GLN A 36 -6.71 0.62 32.82
N VAL A 37 -8.01 0.39 32.62
CA VAL A 37 -8.53 -0.92 32.20
C VAL A 37 -8.05 -1.26 30.79
N CYS A 38 -8.08 -0.30 29.86
CA CYS A 38 -7.49 -0.46 28.54
C CYS A 38 -5.99 -0.80 28.61
N LYS A 39 -5.22 -0.03 29.41
CA LYS A 39 -3.78 -0.29 29.60
C LYS A 39 -3.53 -1.67 30.21
N GLU A 40 -4.30 -2.06 31.21
CA GLU A 40 -4.18 -3.38 31.86
C GLU A 40 -4.48 -4.52 30.86
N PHE A 41 -5.53 -4.38 30.05
CA PHE A 41 -5.81 -5.32 28.96
C PHE A 41 -4.62 -5.40 27.99
N PHE A 42 -4.13 -4.25 27.51
CA PHE A 42 -3.02 -4.21 26.56
C PHE A 42 -1.71 -4.73 27.13
N LEU A 43 -1.41 -4.54 28.42
CA LEU A 43 -0.22 -5.12 29.05
C LEU A 43 -0.31 -6.65 29.15
N ASN A 44 -1.53 -7.18 29.34
CA ASN A 44 -1.76 -8.62 29.49
C ASN A 44 -2.15 -9.34 28.19
N TYR A 45 -2.25 -8.61 27.06
CA TYR A 45 -2.80 -9.14 25.80
C TYR A 45 -2.08 -10.42 25.31
N HIS A 46 -0.77 -10.53 25.55
CA HIS A 46 0.04 -11.67 25.13
C HIS A 46 -0.46 -13.00 25.71
N LYS A 47 -1.12 -12.96 26.87
CA LYS A 47 -1.75 -14.12 27.52
C LYS A 47 -3.00 -14.60 26.77
N HIS A 48 -3.52 -13.80 25.84
CA HIS A 48 -4.76 -14.06 25.09
C HIS A 48 -4.51 -14.45 23.62
N ILE A 49 -3.25 -14.47 23.14
CA ILE A 49 -2.87 -14.76 21.73
C ILE A 49 -3.29 -16.16 21.25
N GLY A 50 -3.53 -17.11 22.16
CA GLY A 50 -3.82 -18.51 21.81
C GLY A 50 -5.15 -18.77 21.10
N ASN A 51 -6.08 -17.80 21.04
CA ASN A 51 -7.33 -17.96 20.30
C ASN A 51 -7.49 -16.86 19.24
N GLU A 52 -7.33 -17.23 17.97
CA GLU A 52 -7.39 -16.31 16.81
C GLU A 52 -8.72 -15.54 16.74
N ASP A 53 -9.83 -16.20 17.04
CA ASP A 53 -11.18 -15.63 16.94
C ASP A 53 -11.45 -14.58 18.02
N VAL A 54 -10.81 -14.72 19.19
CA VAL A 54 -10.94 -13.78 20.32
C VAL A 54 -10.28 -12.44 19.99
N ILE A 55 -9.25 -12.43 19.14
CA ILE A 55 -8.49 -11.22 18.83
C ILE A 55 -8.96 -10.54 17.55
N LEU A 56 -9.35 -11.32 16.53
CA LEU A 56 -9.68 -10.76 15.22
C LEU A 56 -10.92 -9.85 15.25
N THR A 57 -11.97 -10.24 15.97
CA THR A 57 -13.22 -9.45 16.05
C THR A 57 -13.02 -8.13 16.76
N PRO A 58 -12.35 -8.08 17.93
CA PRO A 58 -12.07 -6.80 18.58
C PRO A 58 -11.09 -5.91 17.81
N ILE A 59 -10.03 -6.47 17.19
CA ILE A 59 -9.06 -5.69 16.39
C ILE A 59 -9.75 -5.03 15.19
N SER A 60 -10.60 -5.77 14.49
CA SER A 60 -11.32 -5.25 13.33
C SER A 60 -12.35 -4.18 13.72
N SER A 61 -13.03 -4.36 14.86
CA SER A 61 -13.94 -3.35 15.44
C SER A 61 -13.19 -2.09 15.89
N LEU A 62 -12.01 -2.24 16.49
CA LEU A 62 -11.14 -1.12 16.85
C LEU A 62 -10.68 -0.36 15.60
N THR A 63 -10.34 -1.08 14.53
CA THR A 63 -9.97 -0.46 13.25
C THR A 63 -11.12 0.37 12.66
N GLU A 64 -12.36 -0.13 12.73
CA GLU A 64 -13.57 0.63 12.35
C GLU A 64 -13.71 1.90 13.20
N MET A 65 -13.61 1.75 14.52
CA MET A 65 -13.71 2.85 15.47
C MET A 65 -12.68 3.94 15.15
N MET A 66 -11.40 3.58 15.02
CA MET A 66 -10.32 4.51 14.66
C MET A 66 -10.55 5.16 13.30
N SER A 67 -11.12 4.43 12.34
CA SER A 67 -11.43 4.99 11.02
C SER A 67 -12.56 6.01 11.02
N SER A 68 -13.38 6.03 12.08
CA SER A 68 -14.58 6.88 12.20
C SER A 68 -14.39 8.11 13.09
N ILE A 69 -13.30 8.16 13.86
CA ILE A 69 -13.02 9.24 14.81
C ILE A 69 -12.05 10.23 14.17
N ASP A 70 -12.34 11.53 14.30
CA ASP A 70 -11.48 12.59 13.76
C ASP A 70 -10.23 12.84 14.61
N ASP A 71 -10.31 12.68 15.94
CA ASP A 71 -9.17 12.84 16.84
C ASP A 71 -8.67 11.51 17.41
N LEU A 72 -7.52 11.06 16.91
CA LEU A 72 -6.88 9.82 17.34
C LEU A 72 -6.00 9.98 18.58
N GLN A 73 -5.93 11.18 19.19
CA GLN A 73 -5.08 11.48 20.34
C GLN A 73 -5.25 10.47 21.49
N LYS A 74 -6.50 10.09 21.80
CA LYS A 74 -6.80 9.12 22.86
C LYS A 74 -6.08 7.78 22.69
N PHE A 75 -5.89 7.31 21.45
CA PHE A 75 -5.21 6.04 21.18
C PHE A 75 -3.69 6.15 21.33
N VAL A 76 -3.15 7.36 21.15
CA VAL A 76 -1.75 7.64 21.42
C VAL A 76 -1.50 7.68 22.93
N ASP A 77 -2.38 8.34 23.68
CA ASP A 77 -2.29 8.46 25.14
C ASP A 77 -2.48 7.10 25.86
N LEU A 78 -3.23 6.19 25.23
CA LEU A 78 -3.42 4.82 25.67
C LEU A 78 -2.23 3.89 25.35
N GLU A 79 -1.17 4.39 24.73
CA GLU A 79 -0.01 3.60 24.30
C GLU A 79 -0.37 2.43 23.38
N CYS A 80 -1.47 2.55 22.62
CA CYS A 80 -1.93 1.49 21.74
C CYS A 80 -0.85 1.08 20.72
N ILE A 81 0.03 2.01 20.33
CA ILE A 81 1.14 1.74 19.41
C ILE A 81 2.05 0.60 19.89
N ASN A 82 2.28 0.47 21.20
CA ASN A 82 3.17 -0.55 21.76
C ASN A 82 2.61 -1.95 21.48
N MET A 83 1.31 -2.13 21.72
CA MET A 83 0.59 -3.37 21.38
C MET A 83 0.53 -3.60 19.87
N LEU A 84 0.26 -2.56 19.07
CA LEU A 84 0.19 -2.67 17.62
C LEU A 84 1.53 -3.18 17.05
N LEU A 85 2.66 -2.68 17.56
CA LEU A 85 3.98 -3.14 17.12
C LEU A 85 4.21 -4.63 17.34
N MET A 86 3.66 -5.19 18.41
CA MET A 86 3.75 -6.62 18.67
C MET A 86 2.80 -7.41 17.75
N PHE A 87 1.62 -6.88 17.43
CA PHE A 87 0.69 -7.52 16.49
C PHE A 87 1.14 -7.51 15.04
N LEU A 88 2.03 -6.59 14.63
CA LEU A 88 2.57 -6.60 13.27
C LEU A 88 3.28 -7.92 12.91
N LYS A 89 3.85 -8.61 13.91
CA LYS A 89 4.51 -9.92 13.73
C LYS A 89 3.60 -11.11 14.06
N SER A 90 2.31 -10.87 14.29
CA SER A 90 1.39 -11.95 14.63
C SER A 90 1.32 -12.99 13.49
N PRO A 91 1.45 -14.30 13.78
CA PRO A 91 1.26 -15.35 12.78
C PRO A 91 -0.22 -15.52 12.42
N VAL A 92 -1.14 -14.96 13.21
CA VAL A 92 -2.58 -15.05 12.99
C VAL A 92 -2.95 -14.24 11.76
N ARG A 93 -3.67 -14.89 10.84
CA ARG A 93 -4.08 -14.29 9.56
C ARG A 93 -4.85 -12.98 9.80
N TYR A 94 -4.58 -11.98 8.97
CA TYR A 94 -5.21 -10.65 8.98
C TYR A 94 -4.91 -9.74 10.17
N ILE A 95 -4.37 -10.24 11.29
CA ILE A 95 -3.94 -9.37 12.39
C ILE A 95 -2.93 -8.34 11.88
N PRO A 96 -1.84 -8.72 11.17
CA PRO A 96 -0.89 -7.74 10.61
C PRO A 96 -1.54 -6.72 9.69
N PHE A 97 -2.59 -7.08 8.95
CA PHE A 97 -3.34 -6.15 8.09
C PHE A 97 -4.03 -5.07 8.91
N TYR A 98 -4.90 -5.44 9.86
CA TYR A 98 -5.64 -4.48 10.68
C TYR A 98 -4.69 -3.62 11.52
N THR A 99 -3.64 -4.25 12.05
CA THR A 99 -2.59 -3.56 12.79
C THR A 99 -1.87 -2.53 11.93
N SER A 100 -1.44 -2.91 10.72
CA SER A 100 -0.80 -1.97 9.79
C SER A 100 -1.75 -0.83 9.42
N ARG A 101 -3.04 -1.11 9.27
CA ARG A 101 -4.07 -0.09 9.01
C ARG A 101 -4.20 0.90 10.17
N MET A 102 -4.26 0.42 11.41
CA MET A 102 -4.33 1.30 12.59
C MET A 102 -3.07 2.15 12.72
N ILE A 103 -1.89 1.61 12.40
CA ILE A 103 -0.64 2.37 12.36
C ILE A 103 -0.65 3.41 11.24
N ASP A 104 -1.16 3.10 10.06
CA ASP A 104 -1.36 4.09 8.99
C ASP A 104 -2.23 5.25 9.47
N LEU A 105 -3.38 4.95 10.10
CA LEU A 105 -4.28 5.97 10.65
C LEU A 105 -3.57 6.86 11.68
N LEU A 106 -2.84 6.27 12.63
CA LEU A 106 -2.11 7.00 13.66
C LEU A 106 -0.99 7.86 13.07
N THR A 107 -0.20 7.31 12.14
CA THR A 107 0.93 8.02 11.54
C THR A 107 0.48 9.11 10.59
N ARG A 108 -0.67 8.97 9.93
CA ARG A 108 -1.22 10.00 9.04
C ARG A 108 -1.49 11.31 9.76
N ASP A 109 -2.10 11.24 10.94
CA ASP A 109 -2.61 12.42 11.65
C ASP A 109 -1.65 12.87 12.76
N ARG A 110 -0.87 11.96 13.37
CA ARG A 110 -0.06 12.22 14.58
C ARG A 110 1.35 11.59 14.54
N CYS A 111 2.00 11.51 13.38
CA CYS A 111 3.31 10.83 13.24
C CYS A 111 4.34 11.26 14.28
N GLY A 112 4.57 12.58 14.45
CA GLY A 112 5.58 13.08 15.38
C GLY A 112 5.34 12.66 16.83
N LEU A 113 4.08 12.71 17.27
CA LEU A 113 3.70 12.29 18.62
C LEU A 113 3.92 10.78 18.83
N ILE A 114 3.57 9.95 17.83
CA ILE A 114 3.81 8.50 17.89
C ILE A 114 5.30 8.20 18.05
N LEU A 115 6.14 8.83 17.24
CA LEU A 115 7.58 8.57 17.27
C LEU A 115 8.23 9.09 18.56
N MET A 116 7.75 10.22 19.09
CA MET A 116 8.14 10.75 20.40
C MET A 116 7.79 9.78 21.53
N LYS A 117 6.56 9.25 21.54
CA LYS A 117 6.13 8.27 22.54
C LYS A 117 6.95 6.99 22.49
N LEU A 118 7.26 6.50 21.29
CA LEU A 118 8.13 5.34 21.12
C LEU A 118 9.57 5.59 21.61
N LYS A 119 10.10 6.82 21.45
CA LYS A 119 11.39 7.21 22.02
C LYS A 119 11.34 7.20 23.55
N GLU A 120 10.31 7.83 24.15
CA GLU A 120 10.11 7.87 25.61
C GLU A 120 9.99 6.45 26.20
N THR A 121 9.15 5.60 25.59
CA THR A 121 8.99 4.20 26.01
C THR A 121 10.31 3.42 25.94
N GLU A 122 11.09 3.61 24.87
CA GLU A 122 12.38 2.94 24.75
C GLU A 122 13.36 3.37 25.85
N GLU A 123 13.44 4.67 26.16
CA GLU A 123 14.30 5.21 27.22
C GLU A 123 13.89 4.69 28.61
N GLU A 124 12.59 4.56 28.88
CA GLU A 124 12.07 3.97 30.12
C GLU A 124 12.39 2.48 30.22
N GLN A 125 12.17 1.73 29.15
CA GLN A 125 12.44 0.29 29.10
C GLN A 125 13.94 -0.02 29.24
N GLN A 126 14.81 0.83 28.70
CA GLN A 126 16.27 0.71 28.87
C GLN A 126 16.70 0.90 30.33
N LYS A 127 16.11 1.84 31.07
CA LYS A 127 16.42 2.08 32.49
C LYS A 127 16.12 0.88 33.38
N ILE A 128 15.08 0.12 33.04
CA ILE A 128 14.67 -1.08 33.79
C ILE A 128 15.27 -2.39 33.22
N GLY A 129 16.10 -2.31 32.19
CA GLY A 129 16.75 -3.49 31.57
C GLY A 129 15.77 -4.43 30.86
N SER A 130 14.69 -3.91 30.26
CA SER A 130 13.72 -4.73 29.53
C SER A 130 14.32 -5.31 28.25
N GLU A 131 14.11 -6.62 28.01
CA GLU A 131 14.59 -7.29 26.80
C GLU A 131 13.73 -7.00 25.55
N ASN A 132 12.45 -6.63 25.73
CA ASN A 132 11.50 -6.39 24.63
C ASN A 132 11.29 -4.89 24.40
N LEU A 133 12.32 -4.25 23.83
CA LEU A 133 12.31 -2.81 23.57
C LEU A 133 11.33 -2.44 22.45
N VAL A 134 10.25 -1.79 22.83
CA VAL A 134 9.36 -1.09 21.92
C VAL A 134 10.02 0.24 21.56
N SER A 135 10.22 0.48 20.26
CA SER A 135 11.02 1.61 19.81
C SER A 135 10.62 2.07 18.40
N VAL A 136 11.10 3.26 18.02
CA VAL A 136 11.01 3.76 16.64
C VAL A 136 11.70 2.78 15.66
N LYS A 137 12.79 2.15 16.11
CA LYS A 137 13.50 1.13 15.34
C LYS A 137 12.61 -0.08 15.06
N MET A 138 11.97 -0.62 16.10
CA MET A 138 11.05 -1.76 15.95
C MET A 138 9.89 -1.43 14.99
N LEU A 139 9.33 -0.22 15.04
CA LEU A 139 8.30 0.23 14.10
C LEU A 139 8.79 0.17 12.65
N ILE A 140 9.91 0.81 12.35
CA ILE A 140 10.43 0.91 10.98
C ILE A 140 10.87 -0.47 10.46
N GLU A 141 11.52 -1.28 11.29
CA GLU A 141 11.94 -2.64 10.91
C GLU A 141 10.74 -3.55 10.65
N ASN A 142 9.72 -3.55 11.51
CA ASN A 142 8.54 -4.38 11.34
C ASN A 142 7.75 -4.00 10.09
N LEU A 143 7.53 -2.69 9.86
CA LEU A 143 6.87 -2.23 8.64
C LEU A 143 7.68 -2.58 7.39
N THR A 144 9.00 -2.40 7.43
CA THR A 144 9.87 -2.72 6.29
C THR A 144 9.89 -4.22 5.98
N GLN A 145 9.86 -5.06 7.02
CA GLN A 145 9.76 -6.51 6.91
C GLN A 145 8.42 -6.94 6.29
N LEU A 146 7.30 -6.37 6.76
CA LEU A 146 5.97 -6.63 6.17
C LEU A 146 5.92 -6.28 4.68
N ILE A 147 6.54 -5.16 4.30
CA ILE A 147 6.63 -4.71 2.89
C ILE A 147 7.47 -5.68 2.05
N HIS A 148 8.38 -6.44 2.65
CA HIS A 148 9.14 -7.48 1.97
C HIS A 148 8.35 -8.79 1.89
N GLU A 149 7.80 -9.26 3.01
CA GLU A 149 7.38 -10.67 3.18
C GLU A 149 5.90 -10.93 2.87
N MET A 150 4.99 -9.97 3.06
CA MET A 150 3.55 -10.25 3.12
C MET A 150 2.78 -10.12 1.80
N THR A 151 1.45 -10.27 1.84
CA THR A 151 0.59 -10.14 0.65
C THR A 151 0.36 -8.68 0.27
N CYS A 152 -0.29 -8.43 -0.87
CA CYS A 152 -0.50 -7.08 -1.40
C CYS A 152 -1.23 -6.12 -0.45
N VAL A 153 -2.16 -6.62 0.38
CA VAL A 153 -3.01 -5.75 1.21
C VAL A 153 -2.26 -5.29 2.47
N GLU A 154 -1.56 -6.17 3.19
CA GLU A 154 -0.68 -5.76 4.29
C GLU A 154 0.43 -4.84 3.81
N LYS A 155 1.03 -5.15 2.65
CA LYS A 155 2.07 -4.33 2.03
C LYS A 155 1.61 -2.90 1.78
N ARG A 156 0.37 -2.72 1.31
CA ARG A 156 -0.23 -1.41 1.07
C ARG A 156 -0.25 -0.55 2.34
N GLU A 157 -0.82 -1.06 3.43
CA GLU A 157 -0.95 -0.29 4.68
C GLU A 157 0.41 0.04 5.30
N ALA A 158 1.35 -0.91 5.22
CA ALA A 158 2.71 -0.67 5.69
C ALA A 158 3.44 0.38 4.84
N LEU A 159 3.26 0.37 3.51
CA LEU A 159 3.81 1.41 2.61
C LEU A 159 3.25 2.80 2.94
N LEU A 160 1.95 2.92 3.22
CA LEU A 160 1.33 4.19 3.61
C LEU A 160 1.86 4.68 4.96
N SER A 161 2.01 3.78 5.93
CA SER A 161 2.60 4.08 7.24
C SER A 161 4.02 4.66 7.10
N ILE A 162 4.90 4.00 6.34
CA ILE A 162 6.26 4.51 6.08
C ILE A 162 6.23 5.79 5.25
N SER A 163 5.30 5.92 4.32
CA SER A 163 5.09 7.15 3.56
C SER A 163 4.77 8.32 4.50
N ASN A 164 3.93 8.13 5.53
CA ASN A 164 3.61 9.16 6.52
C ASN A 164 4.83 9.50 7.39
N ILE A 165 5.65 8.52 7.75
CA ILE A 165 6.93 8.75 8.44
C ILE A 165 7.88 9.58 7.58
N CYS A 166 7.99 9.29 6.28
CA CYS A 166 8.81 10.09 5.35
C CYS A 166 8.28 11.52 5.24
N LYS A 167 6.95 11.72 5.19
CA LYS A 167 6.33 13.05 5.17
C LYS A 167 6.74 13.85 6.40
N PHE A 168 6.61 13.25 7.59
CA PHE A 168 7.02 13.86 8.84
C PHE A 168 8.49 14.26 8.81
N ILE A 169 9.41 13.36 8.43
CA ILE A 169 10.84 13.66 8.34
C ILE A 169 11.10 14.87 7.43
N VAL A 170 10.45 14.94 6.27
CA VAL A 170 10.63 16.06 5.32
C VAL A 170 10.12 17.37 5.89
N GLN A 171 9.00 17.37 6.61
CA GLN A 171 8.44 18.56 7.24
C GLN A 171 9.39 19.09 8.33
N GLU A 172 9.88 18.22 9.19
CA GLU A 172 10.79 18.59 10.28
C GLU A 172 12.19 18.99 9.77
N ASP A 173 12.65 18.48 8.61
CA ASP A 173 13.91 18.89 7.94
C ASP A 173 13.86 20.31 7.33
N THR A 174 12.71 21.01 7.38
CA THR A 174 12.52 22.34 6.76
C THR A 174 12.25 23.47 7.75
N LEU A 175 12.04 23.16 9.03
CA LEU A 175 11.74 24.16 10.06
C LEU A 175 13.04 24.82 10.56
N ASP A 176 12.97 26.12 10.82
CA ASP A 176 14.08 26.93 11.31
C ASP A 176 14.53 26.46 12.71
N GLU A 177 15.84 26.33 12.93
CA GLU A 177 16.44 25.78 14.16
C GLU A 177 16.08 26.61 15.41
N ASP A 178 15.78 27.89 15.22
CA ASP A 178 15.61 28.87 16.31
C ASP A 178 14.28 28.75 17.11
N LEU A 179 13.30 27.98 16.63
CA LEU A 179 11.98 27.83 17.27
C LEU A 179 11.63 26.38 17.65
N TYR A 180 12.58 25.47 17.49
CA TYR A 180 12.28 24.04 17.46
C TYR A 180 12.32 23.35 18.83
N VAL A 181 11.36 22.45 19.10
CA VAL A 181 11.41 21.55 20.27
C VAL A 181 12.42 20.45 19.98
N GLU A 182 13.70 20.66 20.32
CA GLU A 182 14.88 19.80 20.05
C GLU A 182 14.59 18.29 19.92
N ASN A 183 13.76 17.75 20.81
CA ASN A 183 13.34 16.35 20.80
C ASN A 183 12.67 15.86 19.51
N VAL A 184 11.80 16.65 18.87
CA VAL A 184 11.03 16.20 17.69
C VAL A 184 11.96 16.04 16.48
N TYR A 185 13.02 16.85 16.40
CA TYR A 185 13.99 16.90 15.31
C TYR A 185 14.95 15.74 15.49
N GLN A 186 15.43 15.53 16.71
CA GLN A 186 16.20 14.34 17.05
C GLN A 186 15.45 13.05 16.67
N VAL A 187 14.14 12.98 16.91
CA VAL A 187 13.31 11.83 16.53
C VAL A 187 13.19 11.71 15.01
N ALA A 188 12.99 12.80 14.28
CA ALA A 188 12.98 12.81 12.81
C ALA A 188 14.34 12.36 12.22
N GLN A 189 15.45 12.89 12.73
CA GLN A 189 16.81 12.48 12.33
C GLN A 189 17.07 11.01 12.63
N ARG A 190 16.61 10.52 13.77
CA ARG A 190 16.70 9.10 14.14
C ARG A 190 15.89 8.22 13.18
N ALA A 191 14.63 8.56 12.93
CA ALA A 191 13.76 7.84 12.00
C ALA A 191 14.36 7.79 10.58
N LYS A 192 14.96 8.90 10.13
CA LYS A 192 15.68 8.98 8.85
C LYS A 192 16.81 7.96 8.74
N ASN A 193 17.67 7.85 9.74
CA ASN A 193 18.77 6.88 9.73
C ASN A 193 18.24 5.44 9.76
N LEU A 194 17.20 5.19 10.55
CA LEU A 194 16.57 3.88 10.66
C LEU A 194 15.96 3.38 9.34
N LEU A 195 15.49 4.26 8.45
CA LEU A 195 15.04 3.86 7.11
C LEU A 195 16.17 3.24 6.26
N LEU A 196 17.40 3.76 6.39
CA LEU A 196 18.57 3.20 5.72
C LEU A 196 19.00 1.87 6.37
N GLU A 197 19.05 1.82 7.70
CA GLU A 197 19.42 0.62 8.46
C GLU A 197 18.46 -0.56 8.20
N ALA A 198 17.14 -0.27 8.17
CA ALA A 198 16.11 -1.25 7.86
C ALA A 198 16.10 -1.68 6.38
N LYS A 199 16.92 -1.05 5.53
CA LYS A 199 17.02 -1.32 4.08
C LYS A 199 15.69 -1.09 3.35
N PHE A 200 14.95 -0.05 3.73
CA PHE A 200 13.62 0.21 3.16
C PHE A 200 13.63 0.36 1.64
N PHE A 201 14.67 0.96 1.06
CA PHE A 201 14.83 1.06 -0.40
C PHE A 201 14.84 -0.31 -1.10
N LYS A 202 15.48 -1.33 -0.51
CA LYS A 202 15.43 -2.71 -1.02
C LYS A 202 13.99 -3.25 -1.06
N SER A 203 13.18 -2.93 -0.04
CA SER A 203 11.78 -3.35 0.01
C SER A 203 10.93 -2.66 -1.06
N LEU A 204 11.18 -1.38 -1.36
CA LEU A 204 10.53 -0.69 -2.49
C LEU A 204 10.84 -1.37 -3.83
N VAL A 205 12.11 -1.72 -4.05
CA VAL A 205 12.55 -2.44 -5.26
C VAL A 205 11.89 -3.81 -5.36
N HIS A 206 11.78 -4.52 -4.24
CA HIS A 206 11.07 -5.79 -4.18
C HIS A 206 9.58 -5.63 -4.58
N CYS A 207 8.88 -4.61 -4.06
CA CYS A 207 7.49 -4.35 -4.44
C CYS A 207 7.34 -4.06 -5.94
N LEU A 208 8.21 -3.23 -6.51
CA LEU A 208 8.23 -2.94 -7.95
C LEU A 208 8.44 -4.21 -8.79
N LYS A 209 9.33 -5.12 -8.34
CA LYS A 209 9.57 -6.41 -8.99
C LYS A 209 8.36 -7.33 -8.93
N VAL A 210 7.72 -7.45 -7.75
CA VAL A 210 6.53 -8.30 -7.56
C VAL A 210 5.35 -7.81 -8.39
N LEU A 211 5.12 -6.49 -8.47
CA LEU A 211 4.12 -5.90 -9.36
C LEU A 211 4.31 -6.32 -10.81
N ASN A 212 5.55 -6.25 -11.28
CA ASN A 212 5.89 -6.55 -12.66
C ASN A 212 5.75 -8.04 -13.02
N ILE A 213 5.87 -8.95 -12.04
CA ILE A 213 5.66 -10.40 -12.23
C ILE A 213 4.16 -10.74 -12.13
N SER A 214 3.45 -10.16 -11.16
CA SER A 214 2.02 -10.42 -10.93
C SER A 214 1.10 -9.84 -12.01
N GLN A 215 1.48 -8.75 -12.66
CA GLN A 215 0.79 -8.26 -13.87
C GLN A 215 0.94 -9.17 -15.09
N LEU A 216 1.96 -10.03 -15.13
CA LEU A 216 2.23 -10.94 -16.25
C LEU A 216 1.59 -12.32 -16.09
N LYS A 217 1.26 -12.72 -14.86
CA LYS A 217 0.61 -13.99 -14.56
C LYS A 217 -0.75 -13.67 -13.94
N GLY A 218 -1.82 -13.71 -14.75
CA GLY A 218 -3.20 -13.70 -14.26
C GLY A 218 -3.54 -14.97 -13.47
N GLU A 219 -2.74 -15.31 -12.47
CA GLU A 219 -2.80 -16.58 -11.76
C GLU A 219 -3.17 -16.35 -10.30
N ALA A 220 -4.33 -16.88 -9.95
CA ALA A 220 -4.86 -16.86 -8.61
C ALA A 220 -5.58 -18.18 -8.29
N ASN A 221 -4.95 -19.33 -8.53
CA ASN A 221 -5.42 -20.59 -7.93
C ASN A 221 -4.84 -20.76 -6.53
N ILE A 222 -5.57 -20.24 -5.53
CA ILE A 222 -5.38 -20.60 -4.12
C ILE A 222 -6.77 -21.05 -3.65
N ALA A 223 -6.87 -22.31 -3.23
CA ALA A 223 -8.14 -22.92 -2.82
C ALA A 223 -8.73 -22.19 -1.60
N GLU A 224 -10.04 -21.92 -1.64
CA GLU A 224 -10.78 -21.41 -0.49
C GLU A 224 -10.85 -22.47 0.62
N PRO A 225 -10.61 -22.12 1.90
CA PRO A 225 -11.02 -22.96 3.01
C PRO A 225 -12.56 -22.94 3.13
N ALA A 226 -13.18 -24.10 3.27
CA ALA A 226 -14.63 -24.21 3.45
C ALA A 226 -15.08 -23.62 4.79
N LEU A 227 -15.90 -22.56 4.77
CA LEU A 227 -16.48 -21.94 5.96
C LEU A 227 -17.64 -22.77 6.52
N LYS A 228 -17.61 -23.08 7.83
CA LYS A 228 -18.76 -23.59 8.57
C LYS A 228 -19.76 -22.45 8.82
N LYS A 229 -21.05 -22.70 8.60
CA LYS A 229 -22.14 -21.73 8.86
C LYS A 229 -22.17 -21.33 10.33
N VAL A 230 -22.15 -20.03 10.63
CA VAL A 230 -22.26 -19.49 11.99
C VAL A 230 -23.74 -19.34 12.39
N PRO A 231 -24.16 -19.81 13.59
CA PRO A 231 -25.55 -19.69 14.08
C PRO A 231 -25.97 -18.25 14.39
N LYS A 232 -27.27 -17.95 14.23
CA LYS A 232 -27.91 -16.64 14.51
C LYS A 232 -28.40 -16.50 15.96
N THR A 233 -27.55 -16.66 16.96
CA THR A 233 -27.88 -16.39 18.38
C THR A 233 -27.23 -15.08 18.86
N LEU A 234 -27.59 -14.54 20.04
CA LEU A 234 -26.99 -13.30 20.57
C LEU A 234 -25.52 -13.51 21.01
N TYR A 235 -25.17 -14.76 21.32
CA TYR A 235 -23.81 -15.27 21.54
C TYR A 235 -23.72 -16.63 20.85
N ALA A 236 -22.75 -16.84 19.95
CA ALA A 236 -22.42 -18.15 19.40
C ALA A 236 -21.22 -18.70 20.17
N LYS A 237 -21.29 -19.96 20.58
CA LYS A 237 -20.10 -20.68 21.04
C LYS A 237 -19.23 -20.99 19.83
N TYR A 238 -18.04 -20.42 19.79
CA TYR A 238 -16.99 -20.84 18.86
C TYR A 238 -15.87 -21.45 19.70
N ASN A 239 -15.70 -22.77 19.59
CA ASN A 239 -14.97 -23.58 20.56
C ASN A 239 -15.52 -23.40 22.01
N ASP A 240 -14.68 -22.99 22.95
CA ASP A 240 -15.05 -22.78 24.36
C ASP A 240 -15.51 -21.35 24.68
N ASP A 241 -15.40 -20.42 23.72
CA ASP A 241 -15.64 -19.00 23.94
C ASP A 241 -17.03 -18.55 23.43
N CYS A 242 -17.61 -17.56 24.10
CA CYS A 242 -18.88 -16.94 23.71
C CYS A 242 -18.60 -15.66 22.91
N LEU A 243 -18.98 -15.63 21.64
CA LEU A 243 -18.81 -14.46 20.76
C LEU A 243 -20.16 -13.89 20.35
N ASP A 244 -20.32 -12.57 20.36
CA ASP A 244 -21.50 -11.87 19.82
C ASP A 244 -21.55 -12.06 18.28
N PRO A 245 -22.51 -12.79 17.70
CA PRO A 245 -22.55 -13.12 16.28
C PRO A 245 -22.89 -11.94 15.37
N LEU A 246 -23.45 -10.84 15.91
CA LEU A 246 -23.70 -9.62 15.15
C LEU A 246 -22.40 -8.80 14.98
N LYS A 247 -21.50 -8.83 15.97
CA LYS A 247 -20.17 -8.22 15.89
C LYS A 247 -19.18 -9.14 15.17
N PHE A 248 -19.19 -10.44 15.48
CA PHE A 248 -18.43 -11.47 14.79
C PHE A 248 -18.83 -11.58 13.31
N GLY A 249 -20.12 -11.43 13.00
CA GLY A 249 -20.62 -11.39 11.62
C GLY A 249 -20.09 -10.20 10.82
N ARG A 250 -19.76 -9.07 11.46
CA ARG A 250 -19.07 -7.93 10.82
C ARG A 250 -17.59 -8.21 10.60
N GLY A 251 -16.91 -8.83 11.58
CA GLY A 251 -15.53 -9.33 11.46
C GLY A 251 -15.34 -10.36 10.34
N VAL A 252 -16.24 -11.34 10.25
CA VAL A 252 -16.26 -12.37 9.18
C VAL A 252 -16.71 -11.78 7.84
N HIS A 253 -17.58 -10.76 7.85
CA HIS A 253 -17.88 -10.00 6.63
C HIS A 253 -16.63 -9.25 6.14
N GLN A 254 -15.87 -8.61 7.03
CA GLN A 254 -14.58 -8.00 6.69
C GLN A 254 -13.57 -9.03 6.19
N GLU A 255 -13.49 -10.21 6.81
CA GLU A 255 -12.70 -11.32 6.29
C GLU A 255 -13.14 -11.71 4.88
N LYS A 256 -14.45 -11.74 4.57
CA LYS A 256 -14.97 -12.03 3.22
C LYS A 256 -14.71 -10.94 2.19
N VAL A 257 -14.59 -9.69 2.60
CA VAL A 257 -14.27 -8.61 1.66
C VAL A 257 -12.75 -8.40 1.51
N LEU A 258 -11.96 -8.68 2.56
CA LEU A 258 -10.49 -8.74 2.52
C LEU A 258 -9.98 -10.01 1.83
N SER A 259 -10.64 -11.14 2.05
CA SER A 259 -10.49 -12.33 1.23
C SER A 259 -11.22 -12.14 -0.09
N ARG A 260 -10.94 -13.02 -1.05
CA ARG A 260 -11.49 -12.98 -2.40
C ARG A 260 -13.03 -13.07 -2.45
N GLY A 261 -13.78 -13.07 -1.36
CA GLY A 261 -15.25 -13.07 -1.39
C GLY A 261 -15.88 -11.85 -2.10
N ALA A 262 -15.14 -10.73 -2.24
CA ALA A 262 -15.51 -9.60 -3.10
C ALA A 262 -15.47 -9.93 -4.61
N TYR A 263 -14.74 -10.98 -5.02
CA TYR A 263 -14.66 -11.46 -6.41
C TYR A 263 -16.06 -11.75 -6.97
N ASN A 264 -16.93 -12.35 -6.14
CA ASN A 264 -18.27 -12.74 -6.55
C ASN A 264 -19.25 -11.56 -6.68
N VAL A 265 -18.93 -10.38 -6.12
CA VAL A 265 -19.83 -9.21 -6.09
C VAL A 265 -19.57 -8.24 -7.25
N PHE A 266 -18.30 -8.05 -7.65
CA PHE A 266 -17.90 -7.08 -8.70
C PHE A 266 -17.47 -7.73 -10.04
N GLY A 267 -17.47 -9.06 -10.10
CA GLY A 267 -16.81 -9.82 -11.16
C GLY A 267 -15.29 -9.80 -10.99
N ASP A 268 -14.67 -10.99 -10.99
CA ASP A 268 -13.26 -11.27 -10.70
C ASP A 268 -12.25 -10.20 -11.13
N GLU A 269 -12.37 -9.67 -12.34
CA GLU A 269 -11.36 -8.77 -12.92
C GLU A 269 -11.44 -7.33 -12.40
N THR A 270 -12.63 -6.86 -12.00
CA THR A 270 -12.85 -5.44 -11.71
C THR A 270 -12.26 -5.06 -10.35
N TYR A 271 -12.56 -5.83 -9.30
CA TYR A 271 -12.02 -5.60 -7.96
C TYR A 271 -10.50 -5.73 -7.94
N LEU A 272 -9.96 -6.78 -8.56
CA LEU A 272 -8.52 -6.99 -8.67
C LEU A 272 -7.80 -5.83 -9.35
N ARG A 273 -8.39 -5.29 -10.43
CA ARG A 273 -7.84 -4.13 -11.12
C ARG A 273 -7.76 -2.93 -10.20
N TYR A 274 -8.80 -2.68 -9.41
CA TYR A 274 -8.84 -1.54 -8.50
C TYR A 274 -7.89 -1.70 -7.32
N ALA A 275 -7.87 -2.87 -6.68
CA ALA A 275 -6.91 -3.16 -5.61
C ALA A 275 -5.46 -3.04 -6.11
N MET A 276 -5.19 -3.49 -7.34
CA MET A 276 -3.88 -3.35 -7.96
C MET A 276 -3.51 -1.89 -8.26
N THR A 277 -4.43 -1.11 -8.85
CA THR A 277 -4.21 0.33 -9.08
C THR A 277 -3.96 1.07 -7.77
N ASP A 278 -4.73 0.76 -6.73
CA ASP A 278 -4.57 1.40 -5.43
C ASP A 278 -3.23 1.04 -4.79
N PHE A 279 -2.81 -0.24 -4.84
CA PHE A 279 -1.48 -0.65 -4.39
C PHE A 279 -0.35 0.02 -5.19
N GLN A 280 -0.47 0.14 -6.51
CA GLN A 280 0.48 0.87 -7.34
C GLN A 280 0.62 2.33 -6.90
N ARG A 281 -0.51 2.98 -6.60
CA ARG A 281 -0.53 4.35 -6.13
C ARG A 281 0.11 4.49 -4.75
N SER A 282 -0.21 3.61 -3.80
CA SER A 282 0.42 3.61 -2.47
C SER A 282 1.93 3.40 -2.56
N LEU A 283 2.38 2.48 -3.44
CA LEU A 283 3.81 2.26 -3.69
C LEU A 283 4.47 3.50 -4.31
N ALA A 284 3.86 4.10 -5.33
CA ALA A 284 4.39 5.30 -5.97
C ALA A 284 4.47 6.48 -4.98
N LYS A 285 3.44 6.66 -4.14
CA LYS A 285 3.40 7.65 -3.07
C LYS A 285 4.52 7.43 -2.05
N ALA A 286 4.75 6.17 -1.63
CA ALA A 286 5.85 5.82 -0.74
C ALA A 286 7.22 6.10 -1.37
N ILE A 287 7.43 5.73 -2.64
CA ILE A 287 8.66 6.03 -3.39
C ILE A 287 8.90 7.53 -3.48
N TYR A 288 7.87 8.31 -3.83
CA TYR A 288 7.96 9.76 -3.94
C TYR A 288 8.35 10.39 -2.62
N ARG A 289 7.62 10.13 -1.54
CA ARG A 289 7.92 10.71 -0.23
C ARG A 289 9.29 10.27 0.31
N PHE A 290 9.68 9.01 0.08
CA PHE A 290 11.01 8.54 0.43
C PHE A 290 12.11 9.29 -0.35
N SER A 291 11.89 9.61 -1.62
CA SER A 291 12.85 10.39 -2.44
C SER A 291 13.07 11.80 -1.91
N LEU A 292 12.07 12.39 -1.23
CA LEU A 292 12.14 13.75 -0.70
C LEU A 292 13.02 13.84 0.56
N VAL A 293 13.21 12.74 1.29
CA VAL A 293 14.01 12.70 2.52
C VAL A 293 15.48 13.06 2.23
N LYS A 294 16.05 13.97 3.01
CA LYS A 294 17.44 14.43 2.87
C LYS A 294 18.39 13.56 3.69
N PHE A 295 18.78 12.42 3.12
CA PHE A 295 19.83 11.55 3.65
C PHE A 295 21.22 12.13 3.45
N ASP A 296 22.15 11.69 4.29
CA ASP A 296 23.58 11.77 3.98
C ASP A 296 23.87 11.08 2.64
N LYS A 297 24.51 11.82 1.72
CA LYS A 297 24.64 11.38 0.32
C LYS A 297 25.48 10.12 0.19
N GLU A 298 26.59 10.02 0.91
CA GLU A 298 27.48 8.87 0.82
C GLU A 298 26.81 7.61 1.36
N LYS A 299 26.17 7.70 2.54
CA LYS A 299 25.41 6.60 3.13
C LYS A 299 24.27 6.15 2.20
N ALA A 300 23.51 7.09 1.64
CA ALA A 300 22.40 6.79 0.74
C ALA A 300 22.88 6.10 -0.54
N VAL A 301 23.90 6.64 -1.21
CA VAL A 301 24.48 6.05 -2.43
C VAL A 301 24.97 4.63 -2.14
N ASN A 302 25.72 4.43 -1.06
CA ASN A 302 26.22 3.11 -0.68
C ASN A 302 25.09 2.11 -0.39
N ALA A 303 24.04 2.55 0.31
CA ALA A 303 22.87 1.72 0.62
C ALA A 303 22.04 1.36 -0.62
N PHE A 304 21.92 2.28 -1.59
CA PHE A 304 21.04 2.11 -2.75
C PHE A 304 21.73 1.44 -3.93
N LYS A 305 23.03 1.65 -4.10
CA LYS A 305 23.86 1.18 -5.24
C LYS A 305 23.57 -0.27 -5.68
N PRO A 306 23.43 -1.27 -4.79
CA PRO A 306 23.16 -2.64 -5.21
C PRO A 306 21.82 -2.84 -5.94
N PHE A 307 20.88 -1.92 -5.75
CA PHE A 307 19.51 -2.04 -6.23
C PHE A 307 19.13 -1.02 -7.31
N VAL A 308 20.00 -0.05 -7.64
CA VAL A 308 19.69 1.05 -8.57
C VAL A 308 19.23 0.54 -9.93
N LYS A 309 19.92 -0.46 -10.52
CA LYS A 309 19.57 -0.98 -11.85
C LYS A 309 18.17 -1.59 -11.86
N ASP A 310 17.89 -2.50 -10.92
CA ASP A 310 16.57 -3.12 -10.74
C ASP A 310 15.51 -2.05 -10.46
N PHE A 311 15.80 -1.09 -9.58
CA PHE A 311 14.88 0.01 -9.25
C PHE A 311 14.46 0.77 -10.51
N VAL A 312 15.43 1.24 -11.30
CA VAL A 312 15.16 2.04 -12.50
C VAL A 312 14.44 1.21 -13.56
N GLU A 313 14.81 -0.04 -13.77
CA GLU A 313 14.13 -0.93 -14.71
C GLU A 313 12.65 -1.12 -14.33
N TYR A 314 12.37 -1.56 -13.10
CA TYR A 314 11.00 -1.89 -12.68
C TYR A 314 10.14 -0.64 -12.48
N LEU A 315 10.71 0.47 -12.03
CA LEU A 315 10.02 1.77 -11.95
C LEU A 315 9.65 2.26 -13.35
N THR A 316 10.57 2.22 -14.31
CA THR A 316 10.31 2.63 -15.70
C THR A 316 9.20 1.77 -16.30
N LYS A 317 9.22 0.47 -16.05
CA LYS A 317 8.16 -0.44 -16.51
C LYS A 317 6.80 -0.08 -15.90
N LEU A 318 6.72 0.16 -14.59
CA LEU A 318 5.47 0.60 -13.95
C LEU A 318 4.99 1.94 -14.51
N LEU A 319 5.90 2.92 -14.64
CA LEU A 319 5.60 4.27 -15.14
C LEU A 319 5.06 4.25 -16.58
N THR A 320 5.61 3.41 -17.44
CA THR A 320 5.20 3.31 -18.86
C THR A 320 3.94 2.47 -19.06
N GLN A 321 3.59 1.60 -18.12
CA GLN A 321 2.42 0.71 -18.22
C GLN A 321 1.19 1.24 -17.47
N THR A 322 1.38 2.05 -16.44
CA THR A 322 0.27 2.63 -15.68
C THR A 322 -0.49 3.66 -16.52
N LYS A 323 -1.81 3.71 -16.31
CA LYS A 323 -2.70 4.77 -16.82
C LYS A 323 -3.21 5.65 -15.69
N ASP A 324 -2.81 5.35 -14.45
CA ASP A 324 -3.20 6.08 -13.26
C ASP A 324 -2.37 7.36 -13.16
N TYR A 325 -3.03 8.49 -13.43
CA TYR A 325 -2.43 9.82 -13.38
C TYR A 325 -1.67 10.10 -12.06
N PRO A 326 -2.28 9.85 -10.87
CA PRO A 326 -1.61 9.97 -9.58
C PRO A 326 -0.28 9.21 -9.49
N THR A 327 -0.29 7.94 -9.90
CA THR A 327 0.89 7.07 -9.92
C THR A 327 1.99 7.65 -10.82
N MET A 328 1.65 8.14 -12.02
CA MET A 328 2.62 8.77 -12.93
C MET A 328 3.29 9.99 -12.29
N CYS A 329 2.50 10.90 -11.71
CA CYS A 329 3.02 12.09 -11.04
C CYS A 329 4.03 11.75 -9.95
N TYR A 330 3.70 10.81 -9.07
CA TYR A 330 4.59 10.42 -7.98
C TYR A 330 5.88 9.77 -8.48
N LEU A 331 5.80 8.86 -9.46
CA LEU A 331 7.01 8.20 -9.98
C LEU A 331 7.93 9.18 -10.70
N MET A 332 7.39 10.11 -11.48
CA MET A 332 8.19 11.12 -12.18
C MET A 332 8.80 12.13 -11.22
N GLY A 333 8.03 12.63 -10.24
CA GLY A 333 8.55 13.49 -9.19
C GLY A 333 9.62 12.79 -8.34
N ALA A 334 9.51 11.47 -8.14
CA ALA A 334 10.54 10.71 -7.43
C ALA A 334 11.85 10.64 -8.23
N LEU A 335 11.77 10.42 -9.55
CA LEU A 335 12.94 10.39 -10.43
C LEU A 335 13.68 11.72 -10.41
N GLU A 336 12.96 12.83 -10.53
CA GLU A 336 13.51 14.19 -10.42
C GLU A 336 14.22 14.40 -9.07
N SER A 337 13.51 14.13 -7.98
CA SER A 337 14.01 14.29 -6.62
C SER A 337 15.25 13.43 -6.32
N PHE A 338 15.28 12.18 -6.77
CA PHE A 338 16.46 11.32 -6.64
C PHE A 338 17.65 11.80 -7.47
N ASN A 339 17.38 12.33 -8.67
CA ASN A 339 18.41 12.90 -9.53
C ASN A 339 19.06 14.13 -8.90
N GLU A 340 18.26 15.08 -8.42
CA GLU A 340 18.74 16.30 -7.77
C GLU A 340 19.66 15.99 -6.58
N LYS A 341 19.30 14.99 -5.77
CA LYS A 341 20.10 14.57 -4.61
C LYS A 341 21.30 13.68 -4.99
N GLY A 342 21.33 13.16 -6.23
CA GLY A 342 22.38 12.28 -6.71
C GLY A 342 22.45 10.93 -5.98
N TYR A 343 21.31 10.42 -5.51
CA TYR A 343 21.25 9.18 -4.73
C TYR A 343 21.33 7.89 -5.56
N LEU A 344 20.92 7.95 -6.83
CA LEU A 344 20.83 6.79 -7.71
C LEU A 344 22.04 6.71 -8.64
N GLN A 345 23.15 6.20 -8.11
CA GLN A 345 24.39 5.91 -8.85
C GLN A 345 24.74 4.42 -8.70
N SER A 346 24.82 3.69 -9.82
CA SER A 346 25.16 2.25 -9.80
C SER A 346 26.66 1.95 -9.96
N GLY A 347 27.49 2.98 -10.11
CA GLY A 347 28.92 2.88 -10.45
C GLY A 347 29.73 4.07 -9.92
N PRO A 348 31.01 4.20 -10.32
CA PRO A 348 31.81 5.40 -10.03
C PRO A 348 31.11 6.66 -10.54
N VAL A 349 31.34 7.80 -9.88
CA VAL A 349 30.70 9.09 -10.22
C VAL A 349 30.96 9.49 -11.68
N ASP A 350 32.12 9.14 -12.21
CA ASP A 350 32.54 9.47 -13.58
C ASP A 350 31.95 8.53 -14.65
N ASP A 351 31.29 7.44 -14.26
CA ASP A 351 30.68 6.51 -15.22
C ASP A 351 29.23 6.88 -15.52
N ILE A 352 29.07 7.72 -16.54
CA ILE A 352 27.77 8.18 -17.05
C ILE A 352 26.82 7.00 -17.33
N LYS A 353 27.32 5.82 -17.72
CA LYS A 353 26.46 4.65 -18.03
C LYS A 353 25.77 4.06 -16.80
N ASN A 354 26.25 4.41 -15.62
CA ASN A 354 25.70 3.99 -14.34
C ASN A 354 24.91 5.12 -13.63
N SER A 355 24.68 6.24 -14.32
CA SER A 355 23.85 7.34 -13.82
C SER A 355 22.36 7.04 -14.02
N LEU A 356 21.51 7.58 -13.14
CA LEU A 356 20.06 7.50 -13.25
C LEU A 356 19.53 7.95 -14.62
N PRO A 357 19.93 9.12 -15.18
CA PRO A 357 19.42 9.58 -16.48
C PRO A 357 19.73 8.60 -17.62
N TYR A 358 20.94 8.04 -17.65
CA TYR A 358 21.31 7.07 -18.68
C TYR A 358 20.52 5.76 -18.55
N LEU A 359 20.44 5.21 -17.33
CA LEU A 359 19.67 3.99 -17.06
C LEU A 359 18.19 4.16 -17.39
N LEU A 360 17.61 5.32 -17.05
CA LEU A 360 16.22 5.65 -17.37
C LEU A 360 16.02 5.67 -18.89
N PHE A 361 16.86 6.40 -19.63
CA PHE A 361 16.77 6.51 -21.08
C PHE A 361 16.89 5.15 -21.79
N GLU A 362 17.84 4.31 -21.39
CA GLU A 362 18.00 2.96 -21.95
C GLU A 362 16.79 2.05 -21.67
N ASN A 363 16.11 2.23 -20.54
CA ASN A 363 14.85 1.53 -20.26
C ASN A 363 13.67 2.12 -21.04
N LEU A 364 13.60 3.44 -21.20
CA LEU A 364 12.58 4.09 -22.02
C LEU A 364 12.68 3.69 -23.48
N LYS A 365 13.87 3.51 -24.06
CA LYS A 365 14.03 2.96 -25.43
C LYS A 365 13.37 1.61 -25.64
N LYS A 366 13.33 0.77 -24.59
CA LYS A 366 12.73 -0.56 -24.64
C LYS A 366 11.20 -0.50 -24.51
N GLN A 367 10.65 0.63 -24.08
CA GLN A 367 9.22 0.81 -23.81
C GLN A 367 8.64 1.86 -24.76
N SER A 368 7.57 1.53 -25.46
CA SER A 368 6.83 2.52 -26.24
C SER A 368 6.09 3.46 -25.29
N THR A 369 6.54 4.71 -25.17
CA THR A 369 6.01 5.64 -24.16
C THR A 369 6.00 7.09 -24.61
N ASN A 370 4.94 7.81 -24.21
CA ASN A 370 4.75 9.24 -24.44
C ASN A 370 5.01 10.08 -23.19
N ILE A 371 5.59 9.53 -22.12
CA ILE A 371 5.78 10.23 -20.84
C ILE A 371 6.71 11.46 -20.92
N LEU A 372 7.50 11.58 -21.99
CA LEU A 372 8.37 12.75 -22.24
C LEU A 372 7.70 13.81 -23.13
N ASN A 373 6.54 13.49 -23.71
CA ASN A 373 5.79 14.40 -24.56
C ASN A 373 5.00 15.38 -23.68
N VAL A 374 5.58 16.56 -23.47
CA VAL A 374 5.04 17.58 -22.56
C VAL A 374 3.61 17.99 -22.92
N GLU A 375 3.29 18.11 -24.21
CA GLU A 375 1.93 18.47 -24.66
C GLU A 375 0.91 17.37 -24.36
N ALA A 376 1.28 16.10 -24.54
CA ALA A 376 0.42 14.98 -24.16
C ALA A 376 0.21 14.94 -22.64
N MET A 377 1.24 15.22 -21.85
CA MET A 377 1.16 15.29 -20.38
C MET A 377 0.27 16.46 -19.92
N LYS A 378 0.41 17.64 -20.53
CA LYS A 378 -0.48 18.78 -20.32
C LYS A 378 -1.94 18.46 -20.66
N LYS A 379 -2.17 17.72 -21.75
CA LYS A 379 -3.51 17.22 -22.08
C LYS A 379 -4.04 16.26 -21.02
N MET A 380 -3.19 15.42 -20.42
CA MET A 380 -3.60 14.58 -19.28
C MET A 380 -3.89 15.40 -18.02
N ASP A 381 -3.09 16.41 -17.70
CA ASP A 381 -3.33 17.34 -16.60
C ASP A 381 -4.68 18.05 -16.73
N THR A 382 -5.08 18.42 -17.96
CA THR A 382 -6.36 19.09 -18.22
C THR A 382 -7.53 18.11 -18.29
N THR A 383 -7.32 16.91 -18.85
CA THR A 383 -8.38 15.90 -19.03
C THR A 383 -8.72 15.17 -17.75
N TYR A 384 -7.70 14.72 -17.03
CA TYR A 384 -7.85 13.90 -15.85
C TYR A 384 -7.77 14.76 -14.61
N GLY A 385 -6.69 15.53 -14.49
CA GLY A 385 -6.51 16.62 -13.54
C GLY A 385 -7.27 16.51 -12.22
N TRP A 386 -7.81 17.65 -11.80
CA TRP A 386 -8.43 17.87 -10.49
C TRP A 386 -9.76 17.13 -10.25
N ALA A 387 -10.29 16.41 -11.25
CA ALA A 387 -11.61 15.77 -11.22
C ALA A 387 -11.56 14.27 -11.54
N TYR A 388 -10.42 13.62 -11.32
CA TYR A 388 -10.23 12.23 -11.69
C TYR A 388 -11.07 11.28 -10.82
N SER A 389 -12.24 10.87 -11.34
CA SER A 389 -13.08 9.84 -10.75
C SER A 389 -12.47 8.47 -11.02
N TYR A 390 -11.63 7.99 -10.11
CA TYR A 390 -11.28 6.57 -10.07
C TYR A 390 -11.88 5.91 -8.83
N PRO A 391 -12.32 4.66 -8.97
CA PRO A 391 -12.30 3.63 -7.96
C PRO A 391 -11.14 3.76 -6.97
N MET A 392 -11.40 4.36 -5.82
CA MET A 392 -10.45 4.43 -4.70
C MET A 392 -10.97 3.63 -3.52
N LEU A 393 -10.07 2.90 -2.86
CA LEU A 393 -10.29 2.50 -1.48
C LEU A 393 -10.25 3.80 -0.65
N PRO A 394 -11.34 4.19 0.03
CA PRO A 394 -11.36 5.46 0.73
C PRO A 394 -10.27 5.49 1.82
N GLU A 395 -9.41 6.50 1.80
CA GLU A 395 -8.40 6.72 2.85
C GLU A 395 -9.04 6.94 4.22
N ARG A 396 -10.29 7.46 4.25
CA ARG A 396 -11.11 7.66 5.45
C ARG A 396 -12.40 6.85 5.36
N GLY A 397 -12.68 6.06 6.41
CA GLY A 397 -13.95 5.37 6.58
C GLY A 397 -13.97 4.02 5.88
N TRP A 398 -13.66 2.98 6.64
CA TRP A 398 -14.30 1.69 6.42
C TRP A 398 -15.77 1.83 6.84
N ASN A 399 -16.69 1.60 5.92
CA ASN A 399 -18.07 1.29 6.29
C ASN A 399 -18.38 -0.09 5.71
N PRO A 400 -18.79 -1.08 6.52
CA PRO A 400 -19.16 -2.42 6.04
C PRO A 400 -20.24 -2.38 4.94
N ASN A 401 -21.01 -1.30 4.89
CA ASN A 401 -22.07 -1.05 3.91
C ASN A 401 -21.63 -0.12 2.76
N SER A 402 -20.46 0.51 2.81
CA SER A 402 -19.94 1.26 1.66
C SER A 402 -19.31 0.29 0.68
N LEU A 403 -19.67 0.41 -0.60
CA LEU A 403 -18.89 -0.19 -1.69
C LEU A 403 -17.45 0.24 -1.45
N TRP A 404 -16.54 -0.73 -1.30
CA TRP A 404 -15.12 -0.55 -1.00
C TRP A 404 -14.44 0.48 -1.91
N ILE A 405 -15.06 0.70 -3.04
CA ILE A 405 -14.57 1.43 -4.16
C ILE A 405 -15.59 2.52 -4.42
N LYS A 406 -15.24 3.76 -4.09
CA LYS A 406 -16.03 4.89 -4.59
C LYS A 406 -15.78 4.98 -6.08
N GLU A 407 -16.80 4.78 -6.90
CA GLU A 407 -16.71 4.94 -8.37
C GLU A 407 -16.30 6.37 -8.76
N LYS A 408 -16.45 7.34 -7.85
CA LYS A 408 -16.04 8.73 -8.01
C LYS A 408 -15.34 9.23 -6.75
N GLY A 409 -14.12 9.73 -6.91
CA GLY A 409 -13.32 10.39 -5.88
C GLY A 409 -12.72 11.69 -6.41
N THR A 410 -12.30 12.56 -5.51
CA THR A 410 -11.43 13.71 -5.80
C THR A 410 -9.99 13.31 -5.45
N LEU A 411 -9.00 13.88 -6.15
CA LEU A 411 -7.61 13.70 -5.77
C LEU A 411 -7.39 14.13 -4.31
N GLU A 412 -6.42 13.50 -3.65
CA GLU A 412 -6.06 13.82 -2.26
C GLU A 412 -5.62 15.29 -2.16
N LYS A 413 -5.93 15.96 -1.05
CA LYS A 413 -5.53 17.36 -0.81
C LYS A 413 -4.02 17.57 -1.02
N GLU A 414 -3.20 16.58 -0.71
CA GLU A 414 -1.75 16.62 -0.86
C GLU A 414 -1.27 16.78 -2.32
N TYR A 415 -2.07 16.36 -3.31
CA TYR A 415 -1.79 16.67 -4.72
C TYR A 415 -1.91 18.17 -5.00
N HIS A 416 -2.80 18.86 -4.27
CA HIS A 416 -2.93 20.31 -4.36
C HIS A 416 -1.74 21.03 -3.72
N GLU A 417 -1.18 20.46 -2.64
CA GLU A 417 -0.07 21.05 -1.87
C GLU A 417 1.29 20.86 -2.56
N THR A 418 1.50 19.74 -3.26
CA THR A 418 2.79 19.40 -3.89
C THR A 418 2.96 19.91 -5.32
N HIS A 419 1.91 20.47 -5.93
CA HIS A 419 1.89 20.96 -7.32
C HIS A 419 2.45 19.97 -8.37
N LEU A 420 2.37 18.66 -8.12
CA LEU A 420 2.82 17.61 -9.04
C LEU A 420 1.91 17.52 -10.28
N ARG A 421 2.21 18.32 -11.29
CA ARG A 421 1.60 18.26 -12.63
C ARG A 421 2.48 17.46 -13.57
N LEU A 422 1.88 16.61 -14.42
CA LEU A 422 2.62 15.80 -15.38
C LEU A 422 3.40 16.68 -16.37
N GLU A 423 2.84 17.81 -16.81
CA GLU A 423 3.55 18.78 -17.66
C GLU A 423 4.87 19.22 -17.02
N THR A 424 4.81 19.57 -15.73
CA THR A 424 5.97 20.08 -14.96
C THR A 424 7.02 18.98 -14.78
N VAL A 425 6.64 17.83 -14.22
CA VAL A 425 7.61 16.75 -13.94
C VAL A 425 8.13 16.10 -15.24
N SER A 426 7.33 16.06 -16.31
CA SER A 426 7.79 15.64 -17.65
C SER A 426 8.86 16.57 -18.19
N THR A 427 8.66 17.88 -18.04
CA THR A 427 9.66 18.88 -18.46
C THR A 427 10.95 18.72 -17.67
N ALA A 428 10.86 18.52 -16.36
CA ALA A 428 12.02 18.30 -15.49
C ALA A 428 12.78 17.01 -15.84
N VAL A 429 12.07 15.90 -16.05
CA VAL A 429 12.68 14.64 -16.48
C VAL A 429 13.34 14.80 -17.86
N ARG A 430 12.71 15.48 -18.81
CA ARG A 430 13.33 15.78 -20.11
C ARG A 430 14.61 16.58 -19.95
N ALA A 431 14.57 17.66 -19.15
CA ALA A 431 15.74 18.51 -18.89
C ALA A 431 16.87 17.73 -18.20
N MET A 432 16.54 16.81 -17.28
CA MET A 432 17.50 15.90 -16.65
C MET A 432 18.22 15.02 -17.69
N LEU A 433 17.49 14.43 -18.65
CA LEU A 433 18.08 13.60 -19.71
C LEU A 433 19.02 14.42 -20.60
N LEU A 434 18.59 15.62 -21.01
CA LEU A 434 19.38 16.53 -21.85
C LEU A 434 20.69 16.96 -21.17
N LYS A 435 20.62 17.35 -19.89
CA LYS A 435 21.80 17.72 -19.09
C LYS A 435 22.81 16.58 -18.96
N SER A 436 22.37 15.35 -19.15
CA SER A 436 23.22 14.15 -19.09
C SER A 436 23.84 13.76 -20.43
N GLY A 437 23.68 14.60 -21.46
CA GLY A 437 24.27 14.39 -22.79
C GLY A 437 23.41 13.60 -23.77
N ILE A 438 22.15 13.29 -23.43
CA ILE A 438 21.20 12.70 -24.39
C ILE A 438 20.71 13.82 -25.32
N SER A 439 20.74 13.59 -26.63
CA SER A 439 20.37 14.62 -27.59
C SER A 439 18.85 14.80 -27.70
N GLU A 440 18.42 16.02 -28.06
CA GLU A 440 17.01 16.35 -28.31
C GLU A 440 16.42 15.49 -29.43
N GLU A 441 17.21 15.16 -30.47
CA GLU A 441 16.80 14.25 -31.55
C GLU A 441 16.46 12.87 -31.01
N SER A 442 17.30 12.35 -30.11
CA SER A 442 17.11 11.02 -29.52
C SER A 442 15.83 10.95 -28.68
N LEU A 443 15.51 12.02 -27.94
CA LEU A 443 14.27 12.12 -27.18
C LEU A 443 13.05 12.23 -28.10
N ASN A 444 13.16 12.99 -29.19
CA ASN A 444 12.09 13.12 -30.18
C ASN A 444 11.84 11.81 -30.95
N GLU A 445 12.87 11.01 -31.21
CA GLU A 445 12.73 9.67 -31.81
C GLU A 445 11.98 8.71 -30.88
N LEU A 446 12.26 8.73 -29.57
CA LEU A 446 11.51 7.98 -28.57
C LEU A 446 10.01 8.32 -28.63
N GLU A 447 9.67 9.60 -28.64
CA GLU A 447 8.27 10.04 -28.70
C GLU A 447 7.56 9.64 -29.99
N LYS A 448 8.25 9.78 -31.14
CA LYS A 448 7.70 9.35 -32.45
C LYS A 448 7.43 7.85 -32.48
N SER A 449 8.33 7.05 -31.90
CA SER A 449 8.15 5.60 -31.79
C SER A 449 6.87 5.25 -31.02
N ALA A 450 6.57 5.98 -29.95
CA ALA A 450 5.36 5.80 -29.16
C ALA A 450 4.07 6.20 -29.91
N GLN A 451 4.12 7.30 -30.67
CA GLN A 451 2.98 7.73 -31.49
C GLN A 451 2.69 6.74 -32.62
N SER A 452 3.71 6.21 -33.28
CA SER A 452 3.55 5.23 -34.37
C SER A 452 2.94 3.90 -33.90
N GLN A 453 3.27 3.42 -32.68
CA GLN A 453 2.65 2.22 -32.13
C GLN A 453 1.19 2.41 -31.71
N SER A 454 0.77 3.62 -31.34
CA SER A 454 -0.65 3.93 -31.08
C SER A 454 -1.54 3.77 -32.31
N THR A 455 -0.94 3.74 -33.52
CA THR A 455 -1.64 3.51 -34.79
C THR A 455 -1.62 2.05 -35.25
N GLN A 456 -0.88 1.16 -34.58
CA GLN A 456 -1.01 -0.28 -34.83
C GLN A 456 -2.27 -0.80 -34.15
N THR A 457 -3.36 -0.66 -34.86
CA THR A 457 -4.64 -1.20 -34.42
C THR A 457 -4.59 -2.72 -34.46
N ILE A 458 -4.95 -3.37 -33.37
CA ILE A 458 -4.83 -4.82 -33.21
C ILE A 458 -6.18 -5.49 -33.50
N CYS A 459 -6.17 -6.62 -34.19
CA CYS A 459 -7.37 -7.40 -34.48
C CYS A 459 -8.04 -7.87 -33.19
N ALA A 460 -9.32 -7.54 -33.01
CA ALA A 460 -10.09 -7.92 -31.82
C ALA A 460 -10.14 -9.43 -31.59
N VAL A 461 -10.05 -10.24 -32.66
CA VAL A 461 -10.12 -11.71 -32.63
C VAL A 461 -8.75 -12.36 -32.47
N CYS A 462 -7.86 -12.18 -33.45
CA CYS A 462 -6.62 -12.96 -33.53
C CYS A 462 -5.38 -12.24 -32.98
N LYS A 463 -5.56 -11.01 -32.48
CA LYS A 463 -4.50 -10.16 -31.89
C LYS A 463 -3.32 -9.81 -32.82
N LYS A 464 -3.45 -10.04 -34.14
CA LYS A 464 -2.49 -9.58 -35.17
C LYS A 464 -2.75 -8.13 -35.57
N ALA A 465 -1.79 -7.49 -36.25
CA ALA A 465 -1.97 -6.17 -36.83
C ALA A 465 -3.23 -6.12 -37.72
N ALA A 466 -4.06 -5.11 -37.51
CA ALA A 466 -5.31 -4.89 -38.20
C ALA A 466 -5.27 -3.56 -38.95
N SER A 467 -5.87 -3.54 -40.13
CA SER A 467 -6.01 -2.34 -40.97
C SER A 467 -7.48 -1.98 -41.23
N LYS A 468 -8.42 -2.90 -40.94
CA LYS A 468 -9.85 -2.69 -41.17
C LYS A 468 -10.52 -2.32 -39.86
N LYS A 469 -11.33 -1.26 -39.86
CA LYS A 469 -12.18 -0.87 -38.73
C LYS A 469 -13.63 -1.21 -38.98
N CYS A 470 -14.39 -1.44 -37.91
CA CYS A 470 -15.84 -1.57 -38.02
C CYS A 470 -16.42 -0.31 -38.69
N ALA A 471 -17.12 -0.48 -39.82
CA ALA A 471 -17.66 0.66 -40.58
C ALA A 471 -18.66 1.49 -39.76
N ASN A 472 -19.37 0.86 -38.81
CA ASN A 472 -20.39 1.52 -38.00
C ASN A 472 -19.79 2.32 -36.83
N CYS A 473 -19.08 1.65 -35.91
CA CYS A 473 -18.56 2.29 -34.70
C CYS A 473 -17.15 2.85 -34.82
N LYS A 474 -16.37 2.43 -35.83
CA LYS A 474 -14.94 2.78 -36.03
C LYS A 474 -14.02 2.50 -34.83
N ALA A 475 -14.53 1.93 -33.74
CA ALA A 475 -13.82 1.73 -32.48
C ALA A 475 -13.09 0.38 -32.38
N VAL A 476 -13.48 -0.61 -33.20
CA VAL A 476 -12.90 -1.96 -33.17
C VAL A 476 -12.26 -2.28 -34.52
N TYR A 477 -11.10 -2.92 -34.47
CA TYR A 477 -10.27 -3.22 -35.63
C TYR A 477 -10.13 -4.72 -35.87
N TYR A 478 -9.96 -5.10 -37.13
CA TYR A 478 -9.89 -6.47 -37.63
C TYR A 478 -8.81 -6.59 -38.70
N CYS A 479 -8.06 -7.70 -38.70
CA CYS A 479 -7.10 -7.99 -39.76
C CYS A 479 -7.79 -8.47 -41.04
N SER A 480 -9.00 -9.04 -40.93
CA SER A 480 -9.77 -9.57 -42.06
C SER A 480 -11.27 -9.47 -41.82
N ALA A 481 -12.06 -9.58 -42.90
CA ALA A 481 -13.52 -9.66 -42.82
C ALA A 481 -13.98 -10.90 -42.03
N ASP A 482 -13.21 -11.99 -42.08
CA ASP A 482 -13.53 -13.21 -41.32
C ASP A 482 -13.39 -13.00 -39.81
N CYS A 483 -12.37 -12.25 -39.37
CA CYS A 483 -12.25 -11.87 -37.96
C CYS A 483 -13.42 -10.95 -37.54
N GLN A 484 -13.84 -10.03 -38.40
CA GLN A 484 -15.03 -9.22 -38.12
C GLN A 484 -16.30 -10.07 -38.00
N LYS A 485 -16.53 -11.00 -38.92
CA LYS A 485 -17.69 -11.92 -38.89
C LYS A 485 -17.69 -12.80 -37.64
N LYS A 486 -16.53 -13.36 -37.26
CA LYS A 486 -16.37 -14.16 -36.03
C LYS A 486 -16.68 -13.36 -34.77
N HIS A 487 -16.25 -12.10 -34.70
CA HIS A 487 -16.52 -11.23 -33.55
C HIS A 487 -17.92 -10.64 -33.54
N TRP A 488 -18.63 -10.62 -34.67
CA TRP A 488 -19.87 -9.87 -34.84
C TRP A 488 -20.98 -10.27 -33.86
N SER A 489 -21.09 -11.56 -33.54
CA SER A 489 -22.09 -12.07 -32.58
C SER A 489 -22.00 -11.41 -31.20
N VAL A 490 -20.78 -11.08 -30.76
CA VAL A 490 -20.48 -10.38 -29.51
C VAL A 490 -20.50 -8.86 -29.71
N HIS A 491 -19.78 -8.38 -30.73
CA HIS A 491 -19.59 -6.95 -30.96
C HIS A 491 -20.89 -6.20 -31.26
N LYS A 492 -21.85 -6.82 -31.96
CA LYS A 492 -23.12 -6.17 -32.35
C LYS A 492 -23.90 -5.60 -31.17
N LYS A 493 -23.75 -6.19 -29.97
CA LYS A 493 -24.42 -5.74 -28.74
C LYS A 493 -23.87 -4.41 -28.21
N LEU A 494 -22.61 -4.09 -28.54
CA LEU A 494 -21.88 -2.92 -28.05
C LEU A 494 -21.56 -1.92 -29.18
N CYS A 495 -21.90 -2.25 -30.43
CA CYS A 495 -21.58 -1.44 -31.60
C CYS A 495 -22.50 -0.22 -31.69
N LYS A 496 -21.98 0.97 -31.38
CA LYS A 496 -22.70 2.25 -31.51
C LYS A 496 -22.16 3.05 -32.69
N PRO A 497 -23.02 3.63 -33.55
CA PRO A 497 -22.58 4.50 -34.64
C PRO A 497 -21.81 5.69 -34.09
N THR A 498 -20.73 6.06 -34.77
CA THR A 498 -20.05 7.34 -34.51
C THR A 498 -20.85 8.43 -35.21
N LYS A 499 -21.69 9.15 -34.45
CA LYS A 499 -22.33 10.39 -34.92
C LYS A 499 -21.27 11.48 -35.10
#